data_AF-A0A851GHS9-F1
#
_entry.id   AF-A0A851GHS9-F1
#
_cell.length_a   1.000
_cell.length_b   1.000
_cell.length_c   1.000
_cell.angle_alpha   90.00
_cell.angle_beta   90.00
_cell.angle_gamma   90.00
#
_symmetry.space_group_name_H-M   'P 1'
#
loop_
_entity.id
_entity.type
_entity.pdbx_description
1 polymer ?
#
loop_
_entity_poly.entity_id
_entity_poly.type
_entity_poly.pdbx_seq_one_letter_code
_entity_poly.pdbx_strand_id
1 'polypeptide(L)'
;MKKSILSLITTALLIPATSQAAVVLDTSHYPQLEIGFFGERAQTFTVSNTGTLSSIHLYLSTQGVTPTVDLEFDVRTTVGGVPTEADTGPNILANLSIPALNITSRATVHGIPLVAVDLTPYNISVTAGDVLAFRVNDPTNNTVAIGASTQPGALTNGESEYGREPAGTPPWTPFVLPSNLIFETYVTTVPEPSSSTLLAMSIGFACCHRSRRNQ
;
A
#
# COMPACT_ATOMS: atom_id res chain seq x y z
N MET A 1 -52.73 42.92 -23.36
CA MET A 1 -52.67 42.27 -22.03
C MET A 1 -51.43 41.39 -21.97
N LYS A 2 -50.38 41.85 -21.27
CA LYS A 2 -49.08 41.16 -21.16
C LYS A 2 -49.14 40.20 -19.96
N LYS A 3 -49.03 38.88 -20.20
CA LYS A 3 -48.92 37.88 -19.13
C LYS A 3 -47.43 37.71 -18.79
N SER A 4 -46.98 38.38 -17.72
CA SER A 4 -45.67 38.14 -17.12
C SER A 4 -45.71 36.79 -16.39
N ILE A 5 -45.11 35.76 -16.98
CA ILE A 5 -44.90 34.46 -16.34
C ILE A 5 -43.62 34.58 -15.50
N LEU A 6 -43.82 34.70 -14.19
CA LEU A 6 -42.78 34.68 -13.18
C LEU A 6 -42.21 33.25 -13.13
N SER A 7 -41.15 32.99 -13.88
CA SER A 7 -40.41 31.72 -13.81
C SER A 7 -39.63 31.73 -12.49
N LEU A 8 -40.18 31.07 -11.47
CA LEU A 8 -39.48 30.80 -10.22
C LEU A 8 -38.41 29.75 -10.53
N ILE A 9 -37.21 30.21 -10.89
CA ILE A 9 -36.03 29.36 -11.03
C ILE A 9 -35.65 28.97 -9.60
N THR A 10 -36.16 27.83 -9.14
CA THR A 10 -35.67 27.17 -7.93
C THR A 10 -34.28 26.64 -8.24
N THR A 11 -33.26 27.48 -8.07
CA THR A 11 -31.86 27.07 -8.10
C THR A 11 -31.62 26.15 -6.91
N ALA A 12 -31.84 24.85 -7.10
CA ALA A 12 -31.39 23.85 -6.14
C ALA A 12 -29.86 23.96 -6.07
N LEU A 13 -29.35 24.53 -4.99
CA LEU A 13 -27.92 24.48 -4.68
C LEU A 13 -27.56 23.01 -4.48
N LEU A 14 -27.05 22.38 -5.55
CA LEU A 14 -26.31 21.13 -5.46
C LEU A 14 -25.01 21.47 -4.74
N ILE A 15 -25.00 21.29 -3.43
CA ILE A 15 -23.75 21.30 -2.66
C ILE A 15 -23.02 20.01 -3.08
N PRO A 16 -21.86 20.10 -3.75
CA PRO A 16 -21.09 18.91 -4.05
C PRO A 16 -20.69 18.27 -2.73
N ALA A 17 -21.10 17.03 -2.51
CA ALA A 17 -20.57 16.25 -1.40
C ALA A 17 -19.09 16.02 -1.70
N THR A 18 -18.22 16.72 -0.98
CA THR A 18 -16.79 16.42 -0.98
C THR A 18 -16.63 15.09 -0.27
N SER A 19 -16.46 14.02 -1.05
CA SER A 19 -16.07 12.75 -0.47
C SER A 19 -14.58 12.84 -0.12
N GLN A 20 -14.28 12.85 1.18
CA GLN A 20 -12.90 12.90 1.64
C GLN A 20 -12.24 11.54 1.40
N ALA A 21 -11.00 11.55 0.93
CA ALA A 21 -10.22 10.34 0.80
C ALA A 21 -10.04 9.66 2.17
N ALA A 22 -10.33 8.38 2.24
CA ALA A 22 -10.27 7.59 3.48
C ALA A 22 -9.09 6.63 3.41
N VAL A 23 -8.29 6.58 4.47
CA VAL A 23 -7.25 5.57 4.65
C VAL A 23 -7.92 4.26 5.08
N VAL A 24 -7.74 3.21 4.30
CA VAL A 24 -8.34 1.90 4.50
C VAL A 24 -7.23 0.86 4.59
N LEU A 25 -7.37 -0.11 5.52
CA LEU A 25 -6.53 -1.29 5.56
C LEU A 25 -6.76 -2.11 4.29
N ASP A 26 -5.69 -2.35 3.53
CA ASP A 26 -5.75 -2.99 2.23
C ASP A 26 -5.45 -4.49 2.32
N THR A 27 -4.28 -4.84 2.84
CA THR A 27 -3.84 -6.23 3.04
C THR A 27 -3.24 -6.37 4.44
N SER A 28 -3.46 -7.51 5.09
CA SER A 28 -2.83 -7.83 6.37
C SER A 28 -2.34 -9.28 6.39
N HIS A 29 -1.13 -9.48 6.88
CA HIS A 29 -0.50 -10.79 7.00
C HIS A 29 0.02 -10.98 8.43
N TYR A 30 -0.63 -11.85 9.20
CA TYR A 30 -0.35 -12.09 10.63
C TYR A 30 -0.15 -13.57 10.94
N PRO A 31 0.96 -14.17 10.54
CA PRO A 31 1.15 -15.58 10.81
C PRO A 31 1.78 -15.79 12.22
N GLN A 32 1.90 -17.03 12.66
CA GLN A 32 2.48 -17.32 13.99
C GLN A 32 3.95 -16.90 14.02
N LEU A 33 4.32 -16.12 15.05
CA LEU A 33 5.63 -15.49 15.13
C LEU A 33 6.77 -16.51 15.30
N GLU A 34 7.71 -16.46 14.37
CA GLU A 34 9.02 -17.10 14.46
C GLU A 34 10.13 -16.08 14.12
N ILE A 35 11.35 -16.36 14.60
CA ILE A 35 12.43 -15.38 14.70
C ILE A 35 13.39 -15.44 13.50
N GLY A 36 13.32 -14.42 12.64
CA GLY A 36 14.44 -13.69 12.03
C GLY A 36 15.30 -14.35 10.94
N PHE A 37 15.27 -13.73 9.76
CA PHE A 37 16.24 -13.95 8.68
C PHE A 37 17.20 -12.77 8.54
N PHE A 38 18.38 -13.01 8.01
CA PHE A 38 19.40 -11.99 7.74
C PHE A 38 19.41 -11.62 6.26
N GLY A 39 19.86 -10.40 5.98
CA GLY A 39 20.14 -9.94 4.62
C GLY A 39 18.98 -9.23 3.94
N GLU A 40 19.10 -9.13 2.63
CA GLU A 40 18.15 -8.42 1.80
C GLU A 40 16.94 -9.31 1.53
N ARG A 41 15.76 -8.78 1.88
CA ARG A 41 14.48 -9.48 1.72
C ARG A 41 13.48 -8.58 1.00
N ALA A 42 12.63 -9.21 0.20
CA ALA A 42 11.49 -8.56 -0.40
C ALA A 42 10.25 -9.42 -0.19
N GLN A 43 9.11 -8.77 0.03
CA GLN A 43 7.82 -9.42 0.17
C GLN A 43 6.89 -8.83 -0.86
N THR A 44 6.27 -9.70 -1.66
CA THR A 44 5.22 -9.27 -2.58
C THR A 44 3.87 -9.24 -1.88
N PHE A 45 2.96 -8.41 -2.39
CA PHE A 45 1.58 -8.33 -1.96
C PHE A 45 0.68 -7.92 -3.13
N THR A 46 -0.57 -8.36 -3.10
CA THR A 46 -1.60 -7.95 -4.06
C THR A 46 -2.43 -6.82 -3.45
N VAL A 47 -2.60 -5.74 -4.18
CA VAL A 47 -3.44 -4.60 -3.79
C VAL A 47 -4.90 -5.00 -3.90
N SER A 48 -5.70 -4.75 -2.85
CA SER A 48 -7.14 -5.07 -2.83
C SER A 48 -8.03 -3.87 -3.16
N ASN A 49 -7.54 -2.65 -2.91
CA ASN A 49 -8.26 -1.39 -3.08
C ASN A 49 -7.53 -0.45 -4.05
N THR A 50 -8.28 0.15 -4.97
CA THR A 50 -7.75 1.19 -5.87
C THR A 50 -7.61 2.53 -5.12
N GLY A 51 -6.49 3.22 -5.30
CA GLY A 51 -6.22 4.51 -4.65
C GLY A 51 -4.74 4.87 -4.64
N THR A 52 -4.30 5.49 -3.55
CA THR A 52 -2.88 5.81 -3.31
C THR A 52 -2.35 5.02 -2.12
N LEU A 53 -1.29 4.23 -2.29
CA LEU A 53 -0.63 3.51 -1.19
C LEU A 53 -0.05 4.52 -0.20
N SER A 54 -0.57 4.54 1.03
CA SER A 54 -0.25 5.56 2.03
C SER A 54 0.76 5.10 3.07
N SER A 55 0.73 3.83 3.45
CA SER A 55 1.70 3.28 4.40
C SER A 55 1.83 1.76 4.27
N ILE A 56 2.99 1.27 4.69
CA ILE A 56 3.22 -0.15 4.98
C ILE A 56 3.66 -0.25 6.44
N HIS A 57 2.98 -1.07 7.22
CA HIS A 57 3.30 -1.33 8.61
C HIS A 57 4.04 -2.65 8.69
N LEU A 58 5.24 -2.63 9.25
CA LEU A 58 6.12 -3.79 9.31
C LEU A 58 6.34 -4.24 10.74
N TYR A 59 6.37 -5.54 10.95
CA TYR A 59 6.89 -6.10 12.18
C TYR A 59 8.42 -6.23 12.09
N LEU A 60 9.13 -5.33 12.74
CA LEU A 60 10.59 -5.32 12.80
C LEU A 60 11.04 -5.59 14.23
N SER A 61 11.88 -6.60 14.41
CA SER A 61 12.47 -6.96 15.70
C SER A 61 13.95 -7.25 15.54
N THR A 62 14.72 -7.27 16.63
CA THR A 62 16.12 -7.68 16.57
C THR A 62 16.42 -8.85 17.48
N GLN A 63 17.32 -9.73 17.02
CA GLN A 63 17.85 -10.83 17.82
C GLN A 63 19.01 -10.32 18.69
N GLY A 64 18.67 -9.59 19.75
CA GLY A 64 19.61 -9.28 20.84
C GLY A 64 20.59 -8.13 20.59
N VAL A 65 20.83 -7.72 19.35
CA VAL A 65 21.64 -6.53 19.03
C VAL A 65 20.74 -5.48 18.37
N THR A 66 20.73 -4.26 18.91
CA THR A 66 20.01 -3.14 18.32
C THR A 66 20.76 -2.68 17.07
N PRO A 67 20.09 -2.44 15.93
CA PRO A 67 20.73 -1.92 14.72
C PRO A 67 21.38 -0.58 15.06
N THR A 68 22.58 -0.36 14.54
CA THR A 68 23.28 0.92 14.68
C THR A 68 23.16 1.78 13.42
N VAL A 69 22.56 1.23 12.38
CA VAL A 69 22.34 1.85 11.08
C VAL A 69 20.86 1.73 10.72
N ASP A 70 20.38 2.72 9.97
CA ASP A 70 19.03 2.68 9.43
C ASP A 70 18.89 1.55 8.40
N LEU A 71 17.70 0.98 8.30
CA LEU A 71 17.40 0.01 7.26
C LEU A 71 17.07 0.73 5.97
N GLU A 72 17.49 0.17 4.85
CA GLU A 72 17.02 0.60 3.54
C GLU A 72 15.65 -0.03 3.29
N PHE A 73 14.69 0.79 2.89
CA PHE A 73 13.36 0.35 2.54
C PHE A 73 12.95 0.92 1.19
N ASP A 74 12.40 0.09 0.33
CA ASP A 74 11.81 0.56 -0.92
C ASP A 74 10.54 -0.21 -1.29
N VAL A 75 9.69 0.43 -2.09
CA VAL A 75 8.54 -0.19 -2.75
C VAL A 75 8.87 -0.27 -4.23
N ARG A 76 8.64 -1.42 -4.85
CA ARG A 76 8.97 -1.68 -6.25
C ARG A 76 7.88 -2.45 -6.97
N THR A 77 7.90 -2.33 -8.30
CA THR A 77 7.05 -3.11 -9.21
C THR A 77 7.49 -4.57 -9.28
N THR A 78 6.60 -5.44 -9.76
CA THR A 78 6.89 -6.86 -10.00
C THR A 78 6.69 -7.23 -11.47
N VAL A 79 7.33 -8.33 -11.90
CA VAL A 79 7.12 -8.97 -13.20
C VAL A 79 6.78 -10.43 -12.94
N GLY A 80 5.54 -10.83 -13.27
CA GLY A 80 5.08 -12.20 -12.99
C GLY A 80 5.04 -12.55 -11.50
N GLY A 81 4.85 -11.55 -10.62
CA GLY A 81 4.87 -11.74 -9.17
C GLY A 81 6.28 -11.83 -8.56
N VAL A 82 7.34 -11.59 -9.33
CA VAL A 82 8.73 -11.50 -8.84
C VAL A 82 9.14 -10.03 -8.75
N PRO A 83 9.79 -9.57 -7.66
CA PRO A 83 10.30 -8.21 -7.59
C PRO A 83 11.24 -7.86 -8.75
N THR A 84 11.21 -6.62 -9.20
CA THR A 84 12.13 -6.14 -10.24
C THR A 84 13.58 -6.07 -9.74
N GLU A 85 14.52 -6.44 -10.61
CA GLU A 85 15.95 -6.61 -10.28
C GLU A 85 16.70 -5.30 -10.08
N ALA A 86 16.36 -4.26 -10.84
CA ALA A 86 17.12 -3.00 -10.83
C ALA A 86 16.88 -2.24 -9.53
N ASP A 87 17.94 -1.99 -8.77
CA ASP A 87 17.92 -1.18 -7.54
C ASP A 87 17.95 0.34 -7.80
N THR A 88 17.70 0.74 -9.05
CA THR A 88 17.55 2.13 -9.46
C THR A 88 16.56 2.24 -10.62
N GLY A 89 16.04 3.45 -10.85
CA GLY A 89 15.21 3.75 -12.01
C GLY A 89 13.70 3.60 -11.75
N PRO A 90 12.89 3.48 -12.81
CA PRO A 90 11.44 3.64 -12.74
C PRO A 90 10.71 2.49 -12.03
N ASN A 91 11.40 1.38 -11.78
CA ASN A 91 10.82 0.23 -11.11
C ASN A 91 10.70 0.42 -9.59
N ILE A 92 11.43 1.39 -9.03
CA ILE A 92 11.34 1.79 -7.61
C ILE A 92 10.34 2.93 -7.49
N LEU A 93 9.26 2.67 -6.76
CA LEU A 93 8.13 3.57 -6.55
C LEU A 93 8.34 4.47 -5.31
N ALA A 94 9.03 3.95 -4.29
CA ALA A 94 9.48 4.70 -3.12
C ALA A 94 10.80 4.15 -2.61
N ASN A 95 11.66 5.00 -2.04
CA ASN A 95 12.91 4.61 -1.40
C ASN A 95 13.16 5.55 -0.22
N LEU A 96 13.31 4.99 0.97
CA LEU A 96 13.54 5.71 2.22
C LEU A 96 14.35 4.86 3.21
N SER A 97 14.73 5.48 4.33
CA SER A 97 15.39 4.81 5.43
C SER A 97 14.44 4.64 6.61
N ILE A 98 14.42 3.45 7.22
CA ILE A 98 13.74 3.20 8.49
C ILE A 98 14.75 3.46 9.61
N PRO A 99 14.52 4.48 10.46
CA PRO A 99 15.45 4.81 11.53
C PRO A 99 15.71 3.62 12.45
N ALA A 100 16.98 3.34 12.75
CA ALA A 100 17.37 2.25 13.66
C ALA A 100 16.67 2.35 15.03
N LEU A 101 16.43 3.58 15.50
CA LEU A 101 15.76 3.88 16.76
C LEU A 101 14.28 3.45 16.80
N ASN A 102 13.64 3.26 15.64
CA ASN A 102 12.26 2.76 15.55
C ASN A 102 12.19 1.23 15.69
N ILE A 103 13.34 0.54 15.67
CA ILE A 103 13.42 -0.91 15.74
C ILE A 103 13.69 -1.31 17.19
N THR A 104 12.72 -1.97 17.81
CA THR A 104 12.83 -2.36 19.22
C THR A 104 13.54 -3.70 19.39
N SER A 105 14.44 -3.78 20.36
CA SER A 105 15.09 -5.04 20.72
C SER A 105 14.12 -5.94 21.47
N ARG A 106 13.79 -7.10 20.90
CA ARG A 106 13.08 -8.22 21.55
C ARG A 106 11.89 -7.80 22.42
N ALA A 107 10.76 -7.46 21.80
CA ALA A 107 9.48 -7.54 22.50
C ALA A 107 8.98 -8.99 22.48
N THR A 108 8.36 -9.42 23.57
CA THR A 108 7.71 -10.72 23.67
C THR A 108 6.56 -10.79 22.64
N VAL A 109 6.20 -12.00 22.22
CA VAL A 109 5.28 -12.39 21.13
C VAL A 109 3.96 -11.58 21.02
N HIS A 110 3.56 -10.84 22.05
CA HIS A 110 2.24 -10.20 22.17
C HIS A 110 2.28 -8.67 22.36
N GLY A 111 3.34 -7.97 21.97
CA GLY A 111 3.40 -6.51 22.18
C GLY A 111 4.41 -5.73 21.34
N ILE A 112 4.87 -6.26 20.22
CA ILE A 112 5.80 -5.51 19.36
C ILE A 112 5.00 -4.48 18.55
N PRO A 113 5.36 -3.19 18.61
CA PRO A 113 4.72 -2.19 17.77
C PRO A 113 5.07 -2.42 16.29
N LEU A 114 4.07 -2.31 15.42
CA LEU A 114 4.32 -2.22 13.98
C LEU A 114 5.03 -0.91 13.68
N VAL A 115 6.12 -0.98 12.92
CA VAL A 115 6.83 0.19 12.40
C VAL A 115 6.08 0.67 11.16
N ALA A 116 5.44 1.83 11.27
CA ALA A 116 4.75 2.46 10.15
C ALA A 116 5.75 3.17 9.23
N VAL A 117 5.79 2.75 7.96
CA VAL A 117 6.51 3.44 6.89
C VAL A 117 5.54 4.35 6.14
N ASP A 118 5.73 5.66 6.26
CA ASP A 118 4.92 6.66 5.55
C ASP A 118 5.32 6.76 4.09
N LEU A 119 4.35 6.48 3.20
CA LEU A 119 4.50 6.50 1.75
C LEU A 119 3.70 7.63 1.10
N THR A 120 2.99 8.45 1.88
CA THR A 120 2.21 9.56 1.35
C THR A 120 3.01 10.55 0.50
N PRO A 121 4.30 10.86 0.77
CA PRO A 121 5.08 11.77 -0.07
C PRO A 121 5.33 11.24 -1.49
N TYR A 122 5.25 9.92 -1.69
CA TYR A 122 5.58 9.27 -2.96
C TYR A 122 4.39 9.17 -3.92
N ASN A 123 3.16 9.43 -3.46
CA ASN A 123 1.95 9.44 -4.29
C ASN A 123 1.78 8.19 -5.19
N ILE A 124 2.10 7.00 -4.66
CA ILE A 124 2.07 5.75 -5.41
C ILE A 124 0.61 5.38 -5.71
N SER A 125 0.20 5.58 -6.97
CA SER A 125 -1.14 5.19 -7.43
C SER A 125 -1.19 3.69 -7.67
N VAL A 126 -2.20 3.03 -7.12
CA VAL A 126 -2.39 1.57 -7.21
C VAL A 126 -3.82 1.25 -7.64
N THR A 127 -3.97 0.15 -8.36
CA THR A 127 -5.25 -0.43 -8.77
C THR A 127 -5.43 -1.77 -8.07
N ALA A 128 -6.66 -2.10 -7.68
CA ALA A 128 -6.99 -3.43 -7.19
C ALA A 128 -6.53 -4.51 -8.19
N GLY A 129 -5.76 -5.49 -7.71
CA GLY A 129 -5.11 -6.53 -8.51
C GLY A 129 -3.65 -6.25 -8.88
N ASP A 130 -3.14 -5.04 -8.67
CA ASP A 130 -1.70 -4.76 -8.83
C ASP A 130 -0.89 -5.62 -7.84
N VAL A 131 0.21 -6.20 -8.32
CA VAL A 131 1.16 -6.94 -7.47
C VAL A 131 2.43 -6.12 -7.31
N LEU A 132 2.68 -5.68 -6.08
CA LEU A 132 3.85 -4.88 -5.72
C LEU A 132 4.76 -5.68 -4.79
N ALA A 133 5.97 -5.18 -4.58
CA ALA A 133 6.87 -5.68 -3.56
C ALA A 133 7.38 -4.54 -2.69
N PHE A 134 7.62 -4.82 -1.41
CA PHE A 134 8.47 -3.98 -0.59
C PHE A 134 9.76 -4.73 -0.26
N ARG A 135 10.88 -4.02 -0.23
CA ARG A 135 12.20 -4.54 0.15
C ARG A 135 12.63 -3.93 1.47
N VAL A 136 13.26 -4.75 2.30
CA VAL A 136 13.98 -4.34 3.50
C VAL A 136 15.41 -4.86 3.37
N ASN A 137 16.39 -3.99 3.57
CA ASN A 137 17.80 -4.38 3.60
C ASN A 137 18.49 -3.79 4.83
N ASP A 138 19.11 -4.66 5.62
CA ASP A 138 20.05 -4.28 6.68
C ASP A 138 21.45 -4.22 6.05
N PRO A 139 22.02 -3.02 5.82
CA PRO A 139 23.31 -2.90 5.16
C PRO A 139 24.47 -3.48 6.00
N THR A 140 24.25 -3.77 7.28
CA THR A 140 25.24 -4.44 8.14
C THR A 140 25.08 -5.95 8.18
N ASN A 141 23.96 -6.48 7.67
CA ASN A 141 23.63 -7.92 7.63
C ASN A 141 23.69 -8.62 9.00
N ASN A 142 23.54 -7.88 10.11
CA ASN A 142 23.92 -8.39 11.42
C ASN A 142 22.78 -8.54 12.42
N THR A 143 21.57 -8.02 12.17
CA THR A 143 20.77 -7.61 13.32
C THR A 143 19.25 -7.69 13.23
N VAL A 144 18.65 -7.52 12.06
CA VAL A 144 17.20 -7.38 11.99
C VAL A 144 16.52 -8.71 11.70
N ALA A 145 15.76 -9.18 12.68
CA ALA A 145 14.81 -10.26 12.52
C ALA A 145 13.47 -9.70 12.07
N ILE A 146 13.13 -9.95 10.82
CA ILE A 146 11.79 -9.68 10.33
C ILE A 146 10.90 -10.83 10.81
N GLY A 147 9.78 -10.48 11.45
CA GLY A 147 8.86 -11.49 12.00
C GLY A 147 8.27 -12.30 10.86
N ALA A 148 8.41 -13.62 10.92
CA ALA A 148 7.90 -14.50 9.89
C ALA A 148 7.35 -15.81 10.47
N SER A 149 6.61 -16.56 9.68
CA SER A 149 6.01 -17.84 10.10
C SER A 149 6.65 -19.04 9.43
N THR A 150 6.54 -20.23 10.00
CA THR A 150 6.90 -21.47 9.31
C THR A 150 5.71 -22.34 8.97
N GLN A 151 4.48 -21.90 9.28
CA GLN A 151 3.31 -22.62 8.80
C GLN A 151 3.24 -22.48 7.29
N PRO A 152 3.23 -23.60 6.53
CA PRO A 152 2.94 -23.59 5.11
C PRO A 152 1.45 -23.28 4.91
N GLY A 153 1.06 -22.03 5.18
CA GLY A 153 -0.13 -21.44 4.63
C GLY A 153 0.21 -21.13 3.18
N ALA A 154 -0.40 -21.87 2.24
CA ALA A 154 -0.35 -21.51 0.84
C ALA A 154 -0.84 -20.07 0.73
N LEU A 155 0.08 -19.15 0.46
CA LEU A 155 -0.27 -17.78 0.16
C LEU A 155 -1.11 -17.82 -1.11
N THR A 156 -2.40 -17.57 -0.96
CA THR A 156 -3.26 -17.35 -2.10
C THR A 156 -3.01 -15.93 -2.59
N ASN A 157 -2.56 -15.82 -3.84
CA ASN A 157 -2.52 -14.59 -4.65
C ASN A 157 -1.39 -13.58 -4.31
N GLY A 158 -0.20 -13.81 -4.86
CA GLY A 158 0.79 -12.74 -5.05
C GLY A 158 1.56 -12.31 -3.79
N GLU A 159 1.43 -13.04 -2.70
CA GLU A 159 2.28 -12.90 -1.51
C GLU A 159 3.37 -13.97 -1.60
N SER A 160 4.63 -13.57 -1.63
CA SER A 160 5.81 -14.46 -1.64
C SER A 160 7.02 -13.70 -1.13
N GLU A 161 7.82 -14.36 -0.30
CA GLU A 161 9.10 -13.83 0.15
C GLU A 161 10.20 -14.16 -0.88
N TYR A 162 11.05 -13.17 -1.15
CA TYR A 162 12.21 -13.27 -2.03
C TYR A 162 13.45 -12.78 -1.30
N GLY A 163 14.59 -13.36 -1.63
CA GLY A 163 15.90 -12.93 -1.13
C GLY A 163 16.94 -12.83 -2.23
N ARG A 164 17.97 -12.02 -1.98
CA ARG A 164 19.24 -12.01 -2.71
C ARG A 164 20.37 -12.22 -1.73
N GLU A 165 21.22 -13.19 -2.03
CA GLU A 165 22.39 -13.51 -1.22
C GLU A 165 23.60 -13.66 -2.17
N PRO A 166 24.56 -12.71 -2.16
CA PRO A 166 24.63 -11.51 -1.31
C PRO A 166 23.64 -10.40 -1.74
N ALA A 167 23.38 -9.45 -0.84
CA ALA A 167 22.52 -8.31 -1.12
C ALA A 167 22.96 -7.55 -2.39
N GLY A 168 22.01 -7.08 -3.18
CA GLY A 168 22.24 -6.40 -4.46
C GLY A 168 22.63 -7.31 -5.61
N THR A 169 22.62 -8.64 -5.42
CA THR A 169 23.06 -9.61 -6.45
C THR A 169 21.86 -10.34 -7.06
N PRO A 170 21.48 -10.04 -8.32
CA PRO A 170 20.44 -10.78 -9.03
C PRO A 170 20.74 -12.29 -9.13
N PRO A 171 19.70 -13.14 -9.25
CA PRO A 171 18.28 -12.79 -9.29
C PRO A 171 17.62 -12.76 -7.91
N TRP A 172 16.44 -12.15 -7.82
CA TRP A 172 15.51 -12.45 -6.74
C TRP A 172 15.15 -13.93 -6.76
N THR A 173 15.48 -14.62 -5.67
CA THR A 173 15.17 -16.04 -5.51
C THR A 173 14.01 -16.21 -4.53
N PRO A 174 12.99 -17.02 -4.86
CA PRO A 174 11.95 -17.35 -3.90
C PRO A 174 12.56 -17.97 -2.65
N PHE A 175 12.14 -17.51 -1.48
CA PHE A 175 12.58 -18.12 -0.24
C PHE A 175 11.91 -19.48 -0.08
N VAL A 176 12.72 -20.53 0.11
CA VAL A 176 12.24 -21.93 0.10
C VAL A 176 11.59 -22.31 1.44
N LEU A 177 11.89 -21.56 2.51
CA LEU A 177 11.21 -21.75 3.78
C LEU A 177 9.86 -21.02 3.74
N PRO A 178 8.81 -21.56 4.39
CA PRO A 178 7.46 -21.00 4.37
C PRO A 178 7.31 -19.73 5.21
N SER A 179 8.32 -18.86 5.20
CA SER A 179 8.33 -17.57 5.85
C SER A 179 7.77 -16.49 4.95
N ASN A 180 6.98 -15.63 5.57
CA ASN A 180 6.48 -14.38 5.02
C ASN A 180 6.59 -13.34 6.11
N LEU A 181 6.84 -12.11 5.70
CA LEU A 181 6.94 -11.01 6.64
C LEU A 181 5.55 -10.71 7.23
N ILE A 182 5.47 -10.36 8.51
CA ILE A 182 4.24 -9.79 9.10
C ILE A 182 4.15 -8.33 8.64
N PHE A 183 3.09 -7.99 7.91
CA PHE A 183 2.86 -6.62 7.45
C PHE A 183 1.38 -6.28 7.31
N GLU A 184 1.11 -4.97 7.26
CA GLU A 184 -0.15 -4.41 6.79
C GLU A 184 0.11 -3.35 5.74
N THR A 185 -0.74 -3.25 4.75
CA THR A 185 -0.72 -2.17 3.76
C THR A 185 -1.96 -1.30 3.91
N TYR A 186 -1.83 0.00 3.65
CA TYR A 186 -2.93 0.94 3.72
C TYR A 186 -3.01 1.75 2.44
N VAL A 187 -4.23 1.90 1.92
CA VAL A 187 -4.52 2.69 0.72
C VAL A 187 -5.44 3.84 1.10
N THR A 188 -5.06 5.04 0.71
CA THR A 188 -5.96 6.19 0.66
C THR A 188 -6.87 6.03 -0.55
N THR A 189 -8.09 5.59 -0.31
CA THR A 189 -9.08 5.42 -1.36
C THR A 189 -9.69 6.77 -1.72
N VAL A 190 -9.84 7.04 -3.01
CA VAL A 190 -10.64 8.16 -3.49
C VAL A 190 -12.06 7.62 -3.64
N PRO A 191 -13.03 8.10 -2.85
CA PRO A 191 -14.38 7.58 -2.95
C PRO A 191 -14.92 7.83 -4.34
N GLU A 192 -15.52 6.82 -4.94
CA GLU A 192 -16.23 7.02 -6.20
C GLU A 192 -17.31 8.10 -6.00
N PRO A 193 -17.50 9.01 -6.98
CA PRO A 193 -18.62 9.93 -6.92
C PRO A 193 -19.88 9.08 -6.82
N SER A 194 -20.64 9.27 -5.73
CA SER A 194 -21.79 8.42 -5.44
C SER A 194 -22.69 8.32 -6.69
N SER A 195 -23.18 7.12 -7.01
CA SER A 195 -23.98 6.89 -8.21
C SER A 195 -25.20 7.82 -8.30
N SER A 196 -25.69 8.30 -7.14
CA SER A 196 -26.72 9.32 -7.03
C SER A 196 -26.26 10.69 -7.55
N THR A 197 -25.00 11.10 -7.36
CA THR A 197 -24.42 12.30 -7.96
C THR A 197 -24.33 12.18 -9.47
N LEU A 198 -23.87 11.03 -9.99
CA LEU A 198 -23.83 10.78 -11.44
C LEU A 198 -25.23 10.79 -12.04
N LEU A 199 -26.21 10.21 -11.35
CA LEU A 199 -27.62 10.22 -11.76
C LEU A 199 -28.22 11.63 -11.71
N ALA A 200 -27.95 12.41 -10.66
CA ALA A 200 -28.43 13.79 -10.56
C ALA A 200 -27.86 14.66 -11.69
N MET A 201 -26.58 14.48 -12.02
CA MET A 201 -25.97 15.16 -13.16
C MET A 201 -26.62 14.77 -14.49
N SER A 202 -26.89 13.48 -14.73
CA SER A 202 -27.52 13.04 -15.98
C SER A 202 -28.95 13.57 -16.16
N ILE A 203 -29.73 13.62 -15.08
CA ILE A 203 -31.07 14.26 -15.07
C ILE A 203 -30.95 15.76 -15.35
N GLY A 204 -29.98 16.43 -14.72
CA GLY A 204 -29.70 17.85 -14.94
C GLY A 204 -29.42 18.16 -16.42
N PHE A 205 -28.54 17.39 -17.06
CA PHE A 205 -28.26 17.54 -18.50
C PHE A 205 -29.48 17.28 -19.38
N ALA A 206 -30.29 16.26 -19.07
CA ALA A 206 -31.52 15.97 -19.82
C ALA A 206 -32.53 17.12 -19.73
N CYS A 207 -32.69 17.72 -18.55
CA CYS A 207 -33.55 18.88 -18.34
C CYS A 207 -33.05 20.12 -19.09
N CYS A 208 -31.75 20.43 -19.02
CA CYS A 208 -31.15 21.55 -19.74
C CYS A 208 -31.29 21.38 -21.27
N HIS A 209 -31.07 20.17 -21.78
CA HIS A 209 -31.20 19.90 -23.21
C HIS A 209 -32.67 20.01 -23.69
N ARG A 210 -33.64 19.55 -22.90
CA ARG A 210 -35.07 19.70 -23.23
C ARG A 210 -35.51 21.16 -23.22
N SER A 211 -35.04 21.96 -22.27
CA SER A 211 -35.34 23.39 -22.20
C SER A 211 -34.89 24.14 -23.47
N ARG A 212 -33.72 23.77 -24.01
CA ARG A 212 -33.15 24.40 -25.22
C ARG A 212 -33.91 24.06 -26.51
N ARG A 213 -34.60 22.92 -26.60
CA ARG A 213 -35.38 22.54 -27.80
C ARG A 213 -36.73 23.25 -27.93
N ASN A 214 -37.20 23.89 -26.85
CA ASN A 214 -38.50 24.56 -26.82
C ASN A 214 -38.38 26.10 -27.00
N GLN A 215 -37.19 26.59 -27.37
CA GLN A 215 -36.94 27.96 -27.81
C GLN A 215 -36.76 27.97 -29.32
#